data_AF-A0A7G3ZCY4-F1
#
_entry.id   AF-A0A7G3ZCY4-F1
#
_cell.length_a   1.000
_cell.length_b   1.000
_cell.length_c   1.000
_cell.angle_alpha   90.00
_cell.angle_beta   90.00
_cell.angle_gamma   90.00
#
_symmetry.space_group_name_H-M   'P 1'
#
loop_
_entity.id
_entity.type
_entity.pdbx_description
1 polymer ?
#
loop_
_entity_poly.entity_id
_entity_poly.type
_entity_poly.pdbx_seq_one_letter_code
_entity_poly.pdbx_strand_id
1 'polypeptide(L)'
;MKRSIGASGYDGRLDFTRKTADVGVTCQEHPCVNVYVPIELYQCHVQQYHDNRCVQCGKNLVTENFLRLHLEEMHNPFNSGDGIRYRCFEEQCDEAFYSHQERVSHAVKSHQYPESFDFDIVQNGQLFS
;
A
#
# COMPACT_ATOMS: atom_id res chain seq x y z
N MET A 1 3.25 -56.92 42.28
CA MET A 1 3.72 -55.70 41.57
C MET A 1 3.94 -56.05 40.11
N LYS A 2 2.97 -55.75 39.23
CA LYS A 2 3.13 -55.77 37.77
C LYS A 2 2.39 -54.53 37.26
N ARG A 3 3.15 -53.52 36.83
CA ARG A 3 2.62 -52.29 36.22
C ARG A 3 2.63 -52.49 34.70
N SER A 4 1.45 -52.44 34.11
CA SER A 4 1.24 -52.33 32.67
C SER A 4 0.43 -51.06 32.44
N ILE A 5 1.01 -50.06 31.78
CA ILE A 5 0.40 -48.94 31.04
C ILE A 5 1.60 -48.40 30.22
N GLY A 6 1.64 -48.38 28.89
CA GLY A 6 0.62 -48.01 27.91
C GLY A 6 1.31 -46.94 27.05
N ALA A 7 1.85 -47.35 25.91
CA ALA A 7 2.62 -46.47 25.02
C ALA A 7 1.70 -45.42 24.39
N SER A 8 1.94 -44.14 24.70
CA SER A 8 1.30 -43.00 24.04
C SER A 8 1.95 -42.81 22.68
N GLY A 9 1.39 -43.47 21.65
CA GLY A 9 1.70 -43.18 20.25
C GLY A 9 1.14 -41.81 19.89
N TYR A 10 2.03 -40.85 19.65
CA TYR A 10 1.67 -39.63 18.94
C TYR A 10 1.57 -40.01 17.46
N ASP A 11 0.34 -40.15 16.94
CA ASP A 11 0.13 -40.28 15.50
C ASP A 11 0.23 -38.88 14.90
N GLY A 12 1.38 -38.58 14.30
CA GLY A 12 1.76 -37.31 13.68
C GLY A 12 0.97 -36.97 12.43
N ARG A 13 -0.36 -37.07 12.50
CA ARG A 13 -1.27 -36.68 11.43
C ARG A 13 -1.59 -35.20 11.59
N LEU A 14 -0.88 -34.36 10.84
CA LEU A 14 -1.30 -32.97 10.62
C LEU A 14 -2.70 -33.02 9.99
N ASP A 15 -3.70 -32.63 10.77
CA ASP A 15 -5.07 -32.56 10.30
C ASP A 15 -5.22 -31.32 9.40
N PHE A 16 -5.00 -31.53 8.10
CA PHE A 16 -5.19 -30.53 7.04
C PHE A 16 -6.67 -30.13 6.83
N THR A 17 -7.60 -30.61 7.67
CA THR A 17 -9.04 -30.33 7.51
C THR A 17 -9.61 -29.32 8.50
N ARG A 18 -8.77 -28.71 9.35
CA ARG A 18 -9.23 -27.57 10.17
C ARG A 18 -9.44 -26.36 9.24
N LYS A 19 -10.63 -26.29 8.62
CA LYS A 19 -11.20 -25.03 8.14
C LYS A 19 -11.07 -24.07 9.31
N THR A 20 -10.11 -23.15 9.21
CA THR A 20 -10.15 -21.93 10.01
C THR A 20 -11.56 -21.41 9.82
N ALA A 21 -12.29 -21.20 10.92
CA ALA A 21 -13.59 -20.56 10.84
C ALA A 21 -13.42 -19.32 9.96
N ASP A 22 -14.37 -19.08 9.04
CA ASP A 22 -14.43 -17.90 8.18
C ASP A 22 -14.60 -16.66 9.08
N VAL A 23 -13.48 -16.22 9.65
CA VAL A 23 -13.39 -15.07 10.54
C VAL A 23 -12.89 -13.94 9.66
N GLY A 24 -13.70 -12.91 9.55
CA GLY A 24 -13.38 -11.72 8.79
C GLY A 24 -13.95 -10.48 9.43
N VAL A 25 -13.55 -9.34 8.88
CA VAL A 25 -13.94 -8.02 9.34
C VAL A 25 -14.79 -7.39 8.24
N THR A 26 -15.94 -6.84 8.61
CA THR A 26 -16.70 -5.97 7.72
C THR A 26 -16.14 -4.56 7.82
N CYS A 27 -15.40 -4.13 6.80
CA CYS A 27 -14.86 -2.78 6.70
C CYS A 27 -15.95 -1.77 6.31
N GLN A 28 -16.04 -0.69 7.08
CA GLN A 28 -16.98 0.43 6.87
C GLN A 28 -16.27 1.77 6.66
N GLU A 29 -14.93 1.77 6.66
CA GLU A 29 -14.14 2.96 6.45
C GLU A 29 -14.14 3.34 4.96
N HIS A 30 -14.42 4.60 4.64
CA HIS A 30 -14.43 5.06 3.25
C HIS A 30 -13.05 4.87 2.60
N PRO A 31 -12.95 4.27 1.39
CA PRO A 31 -14.01 4.14 0.38
C PRO A 31 -14.88 2.88 0.46
N CYS A 32 -14.67 2.03 1.48
CA CYS A 32 -15.43 0.81 1.63
C CYS A 32 -16.84 1.08 2.16
N VAL A 33 -17.81 0.31 1.66
CA VAL A 33 -19.18 0.31 2.15
C VAL A 33 -19.56 -1.12 2.49
N ASN A 34 -19.39 -1.51 3.76
CA ASN A 34 -19.66 -2.85 4.27
C ASN A 34 -18.95 -3.97 3.49
N VAL A 35 -17.66 -3.79 3.19
CA VAL A 35 -16.86 -4.79 2.49
C VAL A 35 -16.40 -5.85 3.49
N TYR A 36 -16.82 -7.11 3.32
CA TYR A 36 -16.29 -8.20 4.12
C TYR A 36 -14.89 -8.59 3.64
N VAL A 37 -13.94 -8.62 4.56
CA VAL A 37 -12.53 -8.94 4.29
C VAL A 37 -12.11 -10.08 5.22
N PRO A 38 -11.60 -11.19 4.67
CA PRO A 38 -11.01 -12.25 5.49
C PRO A 38 -9.93 -11.71 6.42
N ILE A 39 -9.87 -12.17 7.66
CA ILE A 39 -8.98 -11.59 8.68
C ILE A 39 -7.51 -11.62 8.26
N GLU A 40 -7.10 -12.67 7.54
CA GLU A 40 -5.75 -12.84 7.00
C GLU A 40 -5.39 -11.85 5.88
N LEU A 41 -6.39 -11.26 5.21
CA LEU A 41 -6.21 -10.25 4.18
C LEU A 41 -6.44 -8.83 4.71
N TYR A 42 -6.93 -8.67 5.94
CA TYR A 42 -7.37 -7.38 6.46
C TYR A 42 -6.24 -6.35 6.54
N GLN A 43 -5.01 -6.77 6.88
CA GLN A 43 -3.86 -5.86 6.88
C GLN A 43 -3.56 -5.33 5.46
N CYS A 44 -3.53 -6.21 4.45
CA CYS A 44 -3.32 -5.82 3.07
C CYS A 44 -4.42 -4.89 2.57
N HIS A 45 -5.66 -5.14 2.98
CA HIS A 45 -6.80 -4.26 2.71
C HIS A 45 -6.59 -2.87 3.30
N VAL A 46 -6.20 -2.77 4.58
CA VAL A 46 -5.95 -1.45 5.20
C VAL A 46 -4.84 -0.70 4.47
N GLN A 47 -3.72 -1.37 4.15
CA GLN A 47 -2.63 -0.77 3.38
C GLN A 47 -3.09 -0.26 2.01
N GLN A 48 -3.88 -1.08 1.30
CA GLN A 48 -4.34 -0.76 -0.04
C GLN A 48 -5.37 0.36 -0.09
N TYR A 49 -6.24 0.50 0.91
CA TYR A 49 -7.41 1.39 0.82
C TYR A 49 -7.40 2.58 1.79
N HIS A 50 -6.72 2.45 2.94
CA HIS A 50 -6.93 3.35 4.09
C HIS A 50 -5.65 3.98 4.65
N ASP A 51 -4.50 3.36 4.46
CA ASP A 51 -3.27 3.69 5.21
C ASP A 51 -2.67 5.07 4.84
N ASN A 52 -2.51 5.36 3.55
CA ASN A 52 -1.93 6.64 3.08
C ASN A 52 -2.96 7.50 2.35
N ARG A 53 -4.12 7.70 2.99
CA ARG A 53 -5.24 8.42 2.40
C ARG A 53 -5.12 9.92 2.56
N CYS A 54 -5.16 10.65 1.45
CA CYS A 54 -5.23 12.10 1.45
C CYS A 54 -6.56 12.58 2.05
N VAL A 55 -6.47 13.34 3.14
CA VAL A 55 -7.65 13.87 3.84
C VAL A 55 -8.43 14.90 3.03
N GLN A 56 -7.80 15.54 2.05
CA GLN A 56 -8.44 16.60 1.24
C GLN A 56 -9.24 16.04 0.06
N CYS A 57 -8.71 15.06 -0.67
CA CYS A 57 -9.35 14.52 -1.88
C CYS A 57 -9.77 13.05 -1.77
N GLY A 58 -9.40 12.37 -0.69
CA GLY A 58 -9.78 10.99 -0.41
C GLY A 58 -9.02 9.91 -1.20
N LYS A 59 -8.07 10.29 -2.06
CA LYS A 59 -7.19 9.37 -2.80
C LYS A 59 -6.26 8.63 -1.83
N ASN A 60 -6.08 7.33 -2.00
CA ASN A 60 -5.09 6.55 -1.25
C ASN A 60 -3.80 6.41 -2.06
N LEU A 61 -2.66 6.53 -1.40
CA LEU A 61 -1.33 6.40 -2.01
C LEU A 61 -0.67 5.10 -1.52
N VAL A 62 0.28 4.58 -2.29
CA VAL A 62 0.89 3.27 -2.00
C VAL A 62 1.86 3.36 -0.82
N THR A 63 2.47 4.52 -0.60
CA THR A 63 3.42 4.78 0.48
C THR A 63 3.21 6.17 1.08
N GLU A 64 3.72 6.37 2.29
CA GLU A 64 3.73 7.67 2.96
C GLU A 64 4.48 8.73 2.11
N ASN A 65 5.58 8.36 1.45
CA ASN A 65 6.30 9.26 0.54
C ASN A 65 5.42 9.77 -0.59
N PHE A 66 4.66 8.88 -1.24
CA PHE A 66 3.75 9.28 -2.30
C PHE A 66 2.63 10.17 -1.80
N LEU A 67 2.12 9.95 -0.58
CA LEU A 67 1.17 10.86 0.07
C LEU A 67 1.78 12.24 0.32
N ARG A 68 3.01 12.29 0.81
CA ARG A 68 3.73 13.55 1.02
C ARG A 68 3.93 14.32 -0.29
N LEU A 69 4.44 13.66 -1.34
CA LEU A 69 4.56 14.24 -2.67
C LEU A 69 3.21 14.74 -3.19
N HIS A 70 2.14 13.95 -3.03
CA HIS A 70 0.79 14.32 -3.43
C HIS A 70 0.32 15.60 -2.73
N LEU A 71 0.46 15.69 -1.41
CA LEU A 71 0.06 16.86 -0.64
C LEU A 71 0.82 18.11 -1.10
N GLU A 72 2.11 17.98 -1.35
CA GLU A 72 2.96 19.09 -1.77
C GLU A 72 2.70 19.54 -3.22
N GLU A 73 2.40 18.61 -4.12
CA GLU A 73 2.19 18.90 -5.55
C GLU A 73 0.75 19.31 -5.89
N MET A 74 -0.23 18.78 -5.17
CA MET A 74 -1.67 18.94 -5.48
C MET A 74 -2.41 19.84 -4.50
N HIS A 75 -1.93 19.95 -3.28
CA HIS A 75 -2.70 20.53 -2.17
C HIS A 75 -1.94 21.63 -1.40
N ASN A 76 -0.70 21.95 -1.79
CA ASN A 76 0.07 23.03 -1.19
C ASN A 76 -0.40 24.40 -1.73
N PRO A 77 -1.06 25.24 -0.92
CA PRO A 77 -1.55 26.55 -1.36
C PRO A 77 -0.42 27.55 -1.66
N PHE A 78 0.82 27.25 -1.26
CA PHE A 78 2.01 28.06 -1.53
C PHE A 78 2.78 27.60 -2.77
N ASN A 79 2.32 26.56 -3.46
CA ASN A 79 2.92 26.14 -4.71
C ASN A 79 2.47 27.11 -5.82
N SER A 80 3.26 28.16 -6.03
CA SER A 80 2.98 29.25 -6.98
C SER A 80 2.98 28.80 -8.45
N GLY A 81 3.35 27.55 -8.75
CA GLY A 81 3.48 27.04 -10.12
C GLY A 81 4.75 27.47 -10.85
N ASP A 82 5.41 28.55 -10.41
CA ASP A 82 6.54 29.19 -11.10
C ASP A 82 7.93 28.66 -10.67
N GLY A 83 8.06 27.39 -10.27
CA GLY A 83 9.33 26.85 -9.77
C GLY A 83 9.46 25.33 -9.77
N ILE A 84 10.61 24.86 -9.27
CA ILE A 84 10.88 23.43 -9.05
C ILE A 84 9.88 22.90 -8.02
N ARG A 85 9.05 21.93 -8.44
CA ARG A 85 7.98 21.38 -7.60
C ARG A 85 7.89 19.86 -7.59
N TYR A 86 8.52 19.19 -8.55
CA TYR A 86 8.45 17.73 -8.68
C TYR A 86 9.72 17.11 -8.10
N ARG A 87 9.72 16.70 -6.84
CA ARG A 87 10.83 15.91 -6.31
C ARG A 87 10.82 14.50 -6.87
N CYS A 88 11.98 13.84 -6.86
CA CYS A 88 12.10 12.44 -7.21
C CYS A 88 11.15 11.56 -6.38
N PHE A 89 10.76 10.42 -6.96
CA PHE A 89 9.91 9.44 -6.29
C PHE A 89 10.64 8.68 -5.17
N GLU A 90 11.97 8.63 -5.21
CA GLU A 90 12.80 7.98 -4.19
C GLU A 90 13.10 8.93 -3.04
N GLU A 91 12.82 8.53 -1.79
CA GLU A 91 13.07 9.37 -0.60
C GLU A 91 14.54 9.74 -0.42
N GLN A 92 15.45 8.88 -0.87
CA GLN A 92 16.89 9.03 -0.73
C GLN A 92 17.51 9.84 -1.88
N CYS A 93 16.70 10.36 -2.80
CA CYS A 93 17.13 11.12 -3.97
C CYS A 93 16.71 12.59 -3.86
N ASP A 94 17.70 13.48 -3.78
CA ASP A 94 17.47 14.92 -3.59
C ASP A 94 17.16 15.68 -4.89
N GLU A 95 17.09 14.98 -6.02
CA GLU A 95 16.81 15.60 -7.32
C GLU A 95 15.37 16.10 -7.42
N ALA A 96 15.19 17.25 -8.09
CA ALA A 96 13.90 17.89 -8.26
C ALA A 96 13.78 18.62 -9.61
N PHE A 97 12.56 18.66 -10.13
CA PHE A 97 12.28 19.01 -11.52
C PHE A 97 11.20 20.08 -11.66
N TYR A 98 11.22 20.80 -12.79
CA TYR A 98 10.23 21.81 -13.14
C TYR A 98 8.97 21.18 -13.75
N SER A 99 9.11 20.02 -14.39
CA SER A 99 8.00 19.30 -15.00
C SER A 99 7.90 17.84 -14.56
N HIS A 100 6.69 17.29 -14.64
CA HIS A 100 6.44 15.88 -14.41
C HIS A 100 7.25 14.99 -15.37
N GLN A 101 7.35 15.39 -16.64
CA GLN A 101 8.06 14.62 -17.66
C GLN A 101 9.57 14.53 -17.40
N GLU A 102 10.19 15.59 -16.90
CA GLU A 102 11.60 15.56 -16.47
C GLU A 102 11.80 14.59 -15.30
N ARG A 103 10.91 14.60 -14.31
CA ARG A 103 10.93 13.64 -13.19
C ARG A 103 10.84 12.21 -13.68
N VAL A 104 9.91 11.91 -14.59
CA VAL A 104 9.76 10.57 -15.18
C VAL A 104 11.03 10.16 -15.92
N SER A 105 11.60 11.06 -16.74
CA SER A 105 12.86 10.78 -17.44
C SER A 105 13.99 10.44 -16.47
N HIS A 106 14.08 11.16 -15.35
CA HIS A 106 15.06 10.87 -14.31
C HIS A 106 14.81 9.52 -13.63
N ALA A 107 13.56 9.21 -13.27
CA ALA A 107 13.21 7.94 -12.62
C ALA A 107 13.57 6.72 -13.49
N VAL A 108 13.30 6.78 -14.80
CA VAL A 108 13.65 5.71 -15.74
C VAL A 108 15.17 5.59 -15.90
N LYS A 109 15.89 6.70 -16.08
CA LYS A 109 17.33 6.67 -16.37
C LYS A 109 18.21 6.38 -15.16
N SER A 110 17.84 6.92 -14.00
CA SER A 110 18.68 6.91 -12.79
C SER A 110 18.26 5.84 -11.79
N HIS A 111 16.96 5.52 -11.74
CA HIS A 111 16.38 4.54 -10.81
C HIS A 111 15.80 3.31 -11.52
N GLN A 112 15.89 3.23 -12.85
CA GLN A 112 15.51 2.05 -13.64
C GLN A 112 14.04 1.65 -13.46
N TYR A 113 13.16 2.63 -13.21
CA TYR A 113 11.73 2.38 -13.18
C TYR A 113 11.27 1.79 -14.52
N PRO A 114 10.41 0.75 -14.53
CA PRO A 114 9.90 0.19 -15.76
C PRO A 114 8.97 1.18 -16.46
N GLU A 115 8.92 1.16 -17.79
CA GLU A 115 8.02 2.03 -18.57
C GLU A 115 6.54 1.78 -18.26
N SER A 116 6.20 0.60 -17.75
CA SER A 116 4.86 0.24 -17.32
C SER A 116 4.48 0.76 -15.92
N PHE A 117 5.39 1.45 -15.23
CA PHE A 117 5.10 2.07 -13.95
C PHE A 117 4.06 3.19 -14.12
N ASP A 118 3.10 3.28 -13.19
CA ASP A 118 2.15 4.40 -13.16
C ASP A 118 2.83 5.66 -12.59
N PHE A 119 3.39 6.46 -13.47
CA PHE A 119 4.05 7.71 -13.08
C PHE A 119 3.09 8.78 -12.58
N ASP A 120 1.80 8.68 -12.91
CA ASP A 120 0.78 9.63 -12.47
C ASP A 120 0.26 9.32 -11.05
N ILE A 121 0.82 8.32 -10.37
CA ILE A 121 0.39 7.85 -9.05
C ILE A 121 0.36 8.96 -8.00
N VAL A 122 1.30 9.91 -8.05
CA VAL A 122 1.33 11.08 -7.16
C VAL A 122 0.08 11.94 -7.37
N GLN A 123 -0.39 12.09 -8.61
CA GLN A 123 -1.56 12.90 -8.90
C GLN A 123 -2.87 12.12 -8.65
N ASN A 124 -2.93 10.88 -9.10
CA ASN A 124 -4.17 10.12 -9.22
C ASN A 124 -4.49 9.26 -8.00
N GLY A 125 -3.51 8.99 -7.15
CA GLY A 125 -3.65 7.94 -6.15
C GLY A 125 -3.49 6.56 -6.78
N GLN A 126 -3.46 5.53 -5.92
CA GLN A 126 -3.51 4.15 -6.37
C GLN A 126 -4.87 3.86 -7.03
N LEU A 127 -4.83 3.47 -8.31
CA LEU A 127 -6.01 3.01 -9.03
C LEU A 127 -6.24 1.53 -8.70
N PHE A 128 -7.45 1.18 -8.26
CA PHE A 128 -7.86 -0.22 -8.14
C PHE A 128 -8.46 -0.64 -9.47
N SER A 129 -7.78 -1.56 -10.18
CA SER A 129 -8.27 -2.25 -11.37
C SER A 129 -8.82 -3.62 -11.01
#